data_AF-A0A850SJG3-F1
#
_entry.id   AF-A0A850SJG3-F1
#
_cell.length_a   1.000
_cell.length_b   1.000
_cell.length_c   1.000
_cell.angle_alpha   90.00
_cell.angle_beta   90.00
_cell.angle_gamma   90.00
#
_symmetry.space_group_name_H-M   'P 1'
#
loop_
_entity.id
_entity.type
_entity.pdbx_description
1 polymer ?
#
loop_
_entity_poly.entity_id
_entity_poly.type
_entity_poly.pdbx_seq_one_letter_code
_entity_poly.pdbx_strand_id
1 'polypeptide(L)'
;MPNGARNSSRISGLRLKEAFESLSKILGQSIVDLLVYDLERQGIALGAKDEYYTLDQIRQVFEGTFGEDGTSLLMKKLREELEG
;
A
#
# COMPACT_ATOMS: atom_id res chain seq x y z
N MET A 1 -16.18 -11.81 24.93
CA MET A 1 -16.10 -10.79 23.86
C MET A 1 -14.71 -10.86 23.26
N PRO A 2 -14.50 -11.21 21.99
CA PRO A 2 -13.17 -11.19 21.42
C PRO A 2 -12.76 -9.74 21.13
N ASN A 3 -11.73 -9.27 21.85
CA ASN A 3 -11.02 -8.02 21.61
C ASN A 3 -10.30 -8.09 20.25
N GLY A 4 -11.02 -7.73 19.18
CA GLY A 4 -10.48 -7.58 17.84
C GLY A 4 -9.96 -6.17 17.60
N ALA A 5 -9.03 -5.68 18.44
CA ALA A 5 -8.22 -4.52 18.09
C ALA A 5 -7.20 -4.95 17.03
N ARG A 6 -7.66 -5.27 15.81
CA ARG A 6 -6.78 -5.25 14.64
C ARG A 6 -6.43 -3.78 14.46
N ASN A 7 -5.19 -3.42 14.81
CA ASN A 7 -4.58 -2.16 14.44
C ASN A 7 -4.66 -2.01 12.91
N SER A 8 -5.78 -1.50 12.41
CA SER A 8 -5.87 -0.86 11.11
C SER A 8 -5.21 0.50 11.27
N SER A 9 -3.90 0.50 11.48
CA SER A 9 -3.09 1.71 11.58
C SER A 9 -3.32 2.52 10.32
N ARG A 10 -3.96 3.67 10.47
CA ARG A 10 -4.20 4.60 9.37
C ARG A 10 -2.85 5.11 8.87
N ILE A 11 -2.62 4.99 7.57
CA ILE A 11 -1.41 5.44 6.90
C ILE A 11 -1.80 6.65 6.06
N SER A 12 -1.13 7.77 6.26
CA SER A 12 -1.39 8.96 5.44
C SER A 12 -0.96 8.72 3.99
N GLY A 13 -1.63 9.37 3.04
CA GLY A 13 -1.23 9.35 1.63
C GLY A 13 0.23 9.76 1.44
N LEU A 14 0.72 10.72 2.22
CA LEU A 14 2.14 11.12 2.22
C LEU A 14 3.09 9.98 2.62
N ARG A 15 2.79 9.27 3.71
CA ARG A 15 3.65 8.16 4.18
C ARG A 15 3.63 6.97 3.22
N LEU A 16 2.49 6.72 2.56
CA LEU A 16 2.45 5.74 1.47
C LEU A 16 3.34 6.17 0.31
N LYS A 17 3.28 7.42 -0.12
CA LYS A 17 4.13 7.93 -1.20
C LYS A 17 5.61 7.69 -0.91
N GLU A 18 6.06 8.02 0.29
CA GLU A 18 7.45 7.78 0.73
C GLU A 18 7.82 6.29 0.69
N ALA A 19 6.92 5.41 1.14
CA ALA A 19 7.14 3.96 1.07
C ALA A 19 7.22 3.46 -0.39
N PHE A 20 6.38 3.95 -1.30
CA PHE A 20 6.45 3.59 -2.72
C PHE A 20 7.71 4.13 -3.41
N GLU A 21 8.19 5.32 -3.05
CA GLU A 21 9.48 5.86 -3.50
C GLU A 21 10.67 5.02 -3.02
N SER A 22 10.56 4.38 -1.85
CA SER A 22 11.56 3.41 -1.38
C SER A 22 11.45 2.09 -2.14
N LEU A 23 10.23 1.55 -2.30
CA LEU A 23 9.96 0.33 -3.07
C LEU A 23 10.46 0.42 -4.52
N SER A 24 10.45 1.60 -5.14
CA SER A 24 10.90 1.76 -6.53
C SER A 24 12.39 1.46 -6.71
N LYS A 25 13.18 1.59 -5.64
CA LYS A 25 14.61 1.20 -5.63
C LYS A 25 14.81 -0.32 -5.63
N ILE A 26 13.81 -1.08 -5.16
CA ILE A 26 13.85 -2.54 -5.02
C ILE A 26 13.16 -3.21 -6.21
N LEU A 27 11.94 -2.77 -6.52
CA LEU A 27 11.08 -3.36 -7.54
C LEU A 27 11.29 -2.72 -8.93
N GLY A 28 11.90 -1.54 -8.99
CA GLY A 28 12.02 -0.74 -10.20
C GLY A 28 10.81 0.19 -10.38
N GLN A 29 11.07 1.32 -11.05
CA GLN A 29 10.09 2.40 -11.19
C GLN A 29 8.81 1.97 -11.90
N SER A 30 8.92 1.20 -12.99
CA SER A 30 7.76 0.78 -13.79
C SER A 30 6.77 -0.11 -13.03
N ILE A 31 7.25 -0.95 -12.10
CA ILE A 31 6.38 -1.76 -11.25
C ILE A 31 5.67 -0.87 -10.24
N VAL A 32 6.38 0.09 -9.64
CA VAL A 32 5.77 1.04 -8.72
C VAL A 32 4.73 1.92 -9.42
N ASP A 33 5.02 2.42 -10.61
CA ASP A 33 4.06 3.23 -11.38
C ASP A 33 2.75 2.47 -11.65
N LEU A 34 2.83 1.16 -11.94
CA LEU A 34 1.66 0.30 -12.08
C LEU A 34 0.87 0.18 -10.76
N LEU A 35 1.56 -0.03 -9.64
CA LEU A 35 0.92 -0.12 -8.31
C LEU A 35 0.24 1.21 -7.93
N VAL A 36 0.90 2.34 -8.17
CA VAL A 36 0.33 3.67 -7.93
C VAL A 36 -0.89 3.89 -8.82
N TYR A 37 -0.79 3.55 -10.10
CA TYR A 37 -1.91 3.66 -11.04
C TYR A 37 -3.14 2.87 -10.58
N ASP A 38 -2.95 1.63 -10.11
CA ASP A 38 -4.04 0.81 -9.61
C ASP A 38 -4.68 1.39 -8.34
N LEU A 39 -3.87 1.95 -7.44
CA LEU A 39 -4.34 2.63 -6.24
C LEU A 39 -5.16 3.87 -6.58
N GLU A 40 -4.65 4.73 -7.47
CA GLU A 40 -5.33 5.95 -7.91
C GLU A 40 -6.64 5.63 -8.63
N ARG A 41 -6.66 4.58 -9.46
CA ARG A 41 -7.89 4.10 -10.12
C ARG A 41 -8.98 3.69 -9.13
N GLN A 42 -8.60 3.27 -7.92
CA GLN A 42 -9.51 2.93 -6.83
C GLN A 42 -9.74 4.08 -5.83
N GLY A 43 -9.30 5.30 -6.17
CA GLY A 43 -9.48 6.50 -5.36
C GLY A 43 -8.49 6.62 -4.19
N ILE A 44 -7.39 5.85 -4.20
CA ILE A 44 -6.31 5.97 -3.22
C ILE A 44 -5.25 6.90 -3.79
N ALA A 45 -5.35 8.19 -3.46
CA ALA A 45 -4.40 9.21 -3.87
C ALA A 45 -3.17 9.23 -2.95
N LEU A 46 -2.01 8.92 -3.52
CA LEU A 46 -0.73 9.05 -2.82
C LEU A 46 -0.32 10.52 -2.70
N GLY A 47 0.34 10.88 -1.60
CA GLY A 47 0.80 12.25 -1.34
C GLY A 47 -0.24 13.22 -0.77
N ALA A 48 -1.51 12.81 -0.68
CA ALA A 48 -2.54 13.59 0.00
C ALA A 48 -2.24 13.68 1.52
N LYS A 49 -2.14 14.90 2.04
CA LYS A 49 -1.76 15.16 3.45
C LYS A 49 -2.87 14.81 4.44
N ASP A 50 -4.13 15.04 4.04
CA ASP A 50 -5.29 14.89 4.91
C ASP A 50 -6.09 13.61 4.64
N GLU A 51 -5.60 12.75 3.72
CA GLU A 51 -6.20 11.47 3.42
C GLU A 51 -5.43 10.33 4.06
N TYR A 52 -6.19 9.36 4.58
CA TYR A 52 -5.69 8.23 5.32
C TYR A 52 -6.29 6.93 4.80
N TYR A 53 -5.43 5.93 4.66
CA TYR A 53 -5.78 4.64 4.12
C TYR A 53 -5.35 3.53 5.08
N THR A 54 -5.88 2.34 4.85
CA THR A 54 -5.54 1.13 5.60
C THR A 54 -4.81 0.14 4.72
N LEU A 55 -3.97 -0.70 5.33
CA LEU A 55 -3.33 -1.80 4.60
C LEU A 55 -4.34 -2.75 3.96
N ASP A 56 -5.53 -2.92 4.55
CA ASP A 56 -6.58 -3.75 3.97
C ASP A 56 -7.14 -3.16 2.67
N GLN A 57 -7.31 -1.84 2.59
CA GLN A 57 -7.71 -1.16 1.34
C GLN A 57 -6.66 -1.36 0.24
N ILE A 58 -5.38 -1.15 0.57
CA ILE A 58 -4.27 -1.33 -0.38
C ILE A 58 -4.20 -2.79 -0.85
N ARG A 59 -4.33 -3.74 0.08
CA ARG A 59 -4.37 -5.17 -0.21
C ARG A 59 -5.47 -5.52 -1.21
N GLN A 60 -6.69 -5.00 -1.00
CA GLN A 60 -7.82 -5.26 -1.90
C GLN A 60 -7.55 -4.77 -3.33
N VAL A 61 -6.87 -3.63 -3.48
CA VAL A 61 -6.47 -3.14 -4.81
C VAL A 61 -5.49 -4.10 -5.46
N PHE A 62 -4.46 -4.53 -4.73
CA PHE A 62 -3.43 -5.42 -5.28
C PHE A 62 -3.94 -6.82 -5.60
N GLU A 63 -4.87 -7.37 -4.82
CA GLU A 63 -5.45 -8.69 -5.08
C GLU A 63 -6.15 -8.74 -6.45
N GLY A 64 -6.76 -7.64 -6.87
CA GLY A 64 -7.40 -7.53 -8.19
C GLY A 64 -6.43 -7.64 -9.36
N THR A 65 -5.19 -7.17 -9.22
CA THR A 65 -4.20 -7.12 -10.31
C THR A 65 -3.22 -8.29 -10.26
N PHE A 66 -2.74 -8.66 -9.07
CA PHE A 66 -1.63 -9.59 -8.89
C PHE A 66 -2.03 -10.95 -8.29
N GLY A 67 -3.31 -11.13 -7.94
CA GLY A 67 -3.78 -12.30 -7.21
C GLY A 67 -3.24 -12.38 -5.79
N GLU A 68 -3.57 -13.46 -5.08
CA GLU A 68 -3.27 -13.62 -3.66
C GLU A 68 -1.76 -13.67 -3.37
N ASP A 69 -1.02 -14.52 -4.09
CA ASP A 69 0.42 -14.72 -3.87
C ASP A 69 1.23 -13.45 -4.14
N GLY A 70 0.95 -12.80 -5.28
CA GLY A 70 1.60 -11.54 -5.65
C GLY A 70 1.31 -10.43 -4.65
N THR A 71 0.05 -10.35 -4.19
CA THR A 71 -0.34 -9.36 -3.18
C THR A 71 0.31 -9.62 -1.84
N SER A 72 0.41 -10.88 -1.42
CA SER A 72 1.06 -11.24 -0.16
C SER A 72 2.51 -10.76 -0.13
N LEU A 73 3.24 -10.94 -1.23
CA LEU A 73 4.61 -10.45 -1.37
C LEU A 73 4.70 -8.92 -1.35
N LEU A 74 3.86 -8.23 -2.12
CA LEU A 74 3.82 -6.77 -2.19
C LEU A 74 3.46 -6.15 -0.83
N MET A 75 2.46 -6.70 -0.14
CA MET A 75 2.04 -6.24 1.18
C MET A 75 3.06 -6.51 2.27
N LYS A 76 3.87 -7.57 2.13
CA LYS A 76 5.02 -7.80 3.01
C LYS A 76 6.07 -6.71 2.81
N LYS A 77 6.45 -6.44 1.56
CA LYS A 77 7.44 -5.40 1.21
C LYS A 77 7.00 -4.01 1.65
N LEU A 78 5.74 -3.65 1.38
CA LEU A 78 5.18 -2.37 1.81
C LEU A 78 5.18 -2.20 3.32
N ARG A 79 4.89 -3.27 4.09
CA ARG A 79 4.97 -3.23 5.55
C ARG A 79 6.40 -3.00 6.05
N GLU A 80 7.36 -3.70 5.48
CA GLU A 80 8.79 -3.50 5.79
C GLU A 80 9.18 -2.03 5.59
N GLU A 81 8.80 -1.41 4.47
CA GLU A 81 9.11 0.01 4.21
C GLU A 81 8.36 0.99 5.11
N LEU A 82 7.15 0.65 5.55
CA LEU A 82 6.37 1.51 6.43
C LEU A 82 6.83 1.45 7.89
N GLU A 83 7.37 0.32 8.33
CA GLU A 83 7.85 0.11 9.69
C GLU A 83 9.26 0.66 9.91
N GLY A 84 10.09 0.72 8.86
CA GLY A 84 11.44 1.28 8.88
C GLY A 84 12.49 0.33 9.42
#